data_AF-A0A9J5Y7F2-F1
#
_entry.id   AF-A0A9J5Y7F2-F1
#
_cell.length_a   1.000
_cell.length_b   1.000
_cell.length_c   1.000
_cell.angle_alpha   90.00
_cell.angle_beta   90.00
_cell.angle_gamma   90.00
#
_symmetry.space_group_name_H-M   'P 1'
#
loop_
_entity.id
_entity.type
_entity.pdbx_description
1 polymer ?
#
loop_
_entity_poly.entity_id
_entity_poly.type
_entity_poly.pdbx_seq_one_letter_code
_entity_poly.pdbx_strand_id
1 'polypeptide(L)'
;MILGINRHLFLFTKIRYPWFSDIPNSWLMIVKFLEEYSPLNYSKVVVWNYLALVSFKCNTYGCSKWNAGRGALAFCVRNALSDLVYAE
;
A
#
# COMPACT_ATOMS: atom_id res chain seq x y z
N MET A 1 -21.70 18.88 -29.45
CA MET A 1 -22.04 18.09 -28.24
C MET A 1 -21.04 16.95 -28.00
N ILE A 2 -20.88 16.01 -28.93
CA ILE A 2 -19.97 14.84 -28.79
C ILE A 2 -18.49 15.24 -28.57
N LEU A 3 -18.00 16.27 -29.28
CA LEU A 3 -16.62 16.77 -29.13
C LEU A 3 -16.33 17.29 -27.71
N GLY A 4 -17.30 17.96 -27.07
CA GLY A 4 -17.17 18.46 -25.71
C GLY A 4 -17.07 17.33 -24.70
N ILE A 5 -17.94 16.31 -24.85
CA ILE A 5 -17.95 15.12 -23.98
C ILE A 5 -16.61 14.39 -24.06
N ASN A 6 -16.10 14.11 -25.26
CA ASN A 6 -14.79 13.46 -25.44
C ASN A 6 -13.65 14.26 -24.80
N ARG A 7 -13.65 15.60 -24.99
CA ARG A 7 -12.64 16.48 -24.39
C ARG A 7 -12.67 16.43 -22.86
N HIS A 8 -13.85 16.52 -22.25
CA HIS A 8 -13.96 16.48 -20.78
C HIS A 8 -13.55 15.12 -20.21
N LEU A 9 -13.95 14.02 -20.86
CA LEU A 9 -13.56 12.67 -20.44
C LEU A 9 -12.06 12.43 -20.56
N PHE A 10 -11.44 12.89 -21.65
CA PHE A 10 -9.99 12.83 -21.83
C PHE A 10 -9.23 13.62 -20.75
N LEU A 11 -9.67 14.85 -20.45
CA LEU A 11 -9.06 15.66 -19.40
C LEU A 11 -9.23 15.02 -18.02
N PHE A 12 -10.42 14.49 -17.74
CA PHE A 12 -10.70 13.79 -16.48
C PHE A 12 -9.81 12.56 -16.30
N THR A 13 -9.64 11.75 -17.35
CA THR A 13 -8.78 10.56 -17.31
C THR A 13 -7.31 10.92 -17.13
N LYS A 14 -6.80 11.98 -17.78
CA LYS A 14 -5.43 12.47 -17.54
C LYS A 14 -5.19 12.90 -16.09
N ILE A 15 -6.17 13.56 -15.47
CA ILE A 15 -6.05 13.99 -14.06
C ILE A 15 -6.07 12.78 -13.12
N ARG A 16 -6.95 11.81 -13.36
CA ARG A 16 -7.08 10.61 -12.52
C ARG A 16 -5.92 9.62 -12.68
N TYR A 17 -5.34 9.53 -13.88
CA TYR A 17 -4.36 8.52 -14.25
C TYR A 17 -3.12 9.16 -14.91
N PRO A 18 -2.34 9.97 -14.17
CA PRO A 18 -1.23 10.74 -14.74
C PRO A 18 -0.07 9.88 -15.27
N TRP A 19 -0.01 8.60 -14.90
CA TRP A 19 1.01 7.65 -15.36
C TRP A 19 0.74 7.07 -16.75
N PHE A 20 -0.43 7.31 -17.33
CA PHE A 20 -0.69 6.92 -18.72
C PHE A 20 -0.23 8.02 -19.68
N SER A 21 0.92 7.80 -20.31
CA SER A 21 1.51 8.74 -21.26
C SER A 21 0.67 8.93 -22.53
N ASP A 22 0.02 7.85 -23.00
CA ASP A 22 -0.62 7.79 -24.33
C ASP A 22 -2.13 7.51 -24.28
N ILE A 23 -2.86 8.09 -23.31
CA ILE A 23 -4.33 7.96 -23.26
C ILE A 23 -4.97 8.48 -24.56
N PRO A 24 -5.86 7.70 -25.22
CA PRO A 24 -6.62 8.16 -26.39
C PRO A 24 -7.57 9.33 -26.08
N ASN A 25 -7.90 10.15 -27.08
CA ASN A 25 -8.73 11.35 -26.89
C ASN A 25 -10.24 11.17 -27.12
N SER A 26 -10.70 9.95 -27.44
CA SER A 26 -12.10 9.64 -27.65
C SER A 26 -12.59 8.62 -26.62
N TRP A 27 -13.84 8.77 -26.17
CA TRP A 27 -14.41 7.89 -25.15
C TRP A 27 -14.28 6.40 -25.51
N LEU A 28 -14.66 6.02 -26.73
CA LEU A 28 -14.60 4.62 -27.18
C LEU A 28 -13.19 4.04 -27.08
N MET A 29 -12.17 4.81 -27.44
CA MET A 29 -10.79 4.35 -27.42
C MET A 29 -10.22 4.35 -26.00
N ILE A 30 -10.65 5.28 -25.14
CA ILE A 30 -10.32 5.28 -23.70
C ILE A 30 -10.87 4.01 -23.05
N VAL A 31 -12.12 3.64 -23.33
CA VAL A 31 -12.74 2.42 -22.79
C VAL A 31 -11.92 1.18 -23.19
N LYS A 32 -11.65 1.02 -24.49
CA LYS A 32 -10.82 -0.09 -24.99
C LYS A 32 -9.43 -0.14 -24.36
N PHE A 33 -8.77 1.02 -24.25
CA PHE A 33 -7.47 1.12 -23.60
C PHE A 33 -7.50 0.64 -22.14
N LEU A 34 -8.55 1.02 -21.40
CA LEU A 34 -8.70 0.63 -19.99
C LEU A 34 -9.14 -0.83 -19.82
N GLU A 35 -9.90 -1.39 -20.75
CA GLU A 35 -10.27 -2.81 -20.76
C GLU A 35 -9.07 -3.72 -21.02
N GLU A 36 -8.14 -3.28 -21.87
CA GLU A 36 -6.90 -4.00 -22.19
C GLU A 36 -5.78 -3.70 -21.17
N TYR A 37 -5.96 -2.71 -20.31
CA TYR A 37 -4.96 -2.30 -19.36
C TYR A 37 -4.81 -3.31 -18.22
N SER A 38 -3.60 -3.87 -18.08
CA SER A 38 -3.18 -4.63 -16.92
C SER A 38 -2.17 -3.82 -16.11
N PRO A 39 -2.47 -3.43 -14.85
CA PRO A 39 -1.51 -2.71 -14.03
C PRO A 39 -0.30 -3.57 -13.70
N LEU A 40 0.88 -2.95 -13.75
CA LEU A 40 2.10 -3.53 -13.20
C LEU A 40 1.97 -3.57 -11.68
N ASN A 41 1.71 -4.76 -11.14
CA ASN A 41 1.68 -4.97 -9.70
C ASN A 41 3.10 -5.18 -9.19
N TYR A 42 3.62 -4.23 -8.42
CA TYR A 42 4.85 -4.42 -7.66
C TYR A 42 4.51 -5.09 -6.32
N SER A 43 4.96 -6.32 -6.12
CA SER A 43 4.90 -6.98 -4.82
C SER A 43 6.30 -7.19 -4.29
N LYS A 44 6.49 -6.93 -2.99
CA LYS A 44 7.71 -7.25 -2.27
C LYS A 44 7.37 -8.28 -1.21
N VAL A 45 8.01 -9.45 -1.30
CA VAL A 45 7.89 -10.47 -0.27
C VAL A 45 8.83 -10.12 0.88
N VAL A 46 8.29 -10.05 2.09
CA VAL A 46 9.08 -9.91 3.32
C VAL A 46 9.06 -11.27 4.02
N VAL A 47 10.23 -11.91 4.11
CA VAL A 47 10.40 -13.19 4.81
C VAL A 47 11.09 -12.92 6.14
N TRP A 48 10.48 -13.39 7.23
CA TRP A 48 11.09 -13.40 8.55
C TRP A 48 11.93 -14.66 8.69
N ASN A 49 13.24 -14.55 8.51
CA ASN A 49 14.15 -15.66 8.80
C ASN A 49 14.47 -15.70 10.29
N TYR A 50 14.56 -16.91 10.85
CA TYR A 50 15.04 -17.09 12.21
C TYR A 50 16.52 -16.70 12.26
N LEU A 51 16.85 -15.70 13.08
CA LEU A 51 18.24 -15.31 13.32
C LEU A 51 18.90 -16.32 14.26
N ALA A 52 20.18 -16.64 14.04
CA ALA A 52 20.93 -17.63 14.80
C ALA A 52 20.88 -17.40 16.34
N LEU A 53 21.36 -18.39 17.10
CA LEU A 53 21.31 -18.54 18.57
C LEU A 53 21.74 -17.32 19.43
N VAL A 54 22.28 -16.26 18.84
CA VAL A 54 22.68 -15.01 19.51
C VAL A 54 21.84 -13.84 18.99
N SER A 55 20.52 -13.98 19.03
CA SER A 55 19.59 -12.92 18.62
C SER A 55 18.52 -12.67 19.67
N PHE A 56 18.09 -11.41 19.76
CA PHE A 56 16.93 -11.01 20.55
C PHE A 56 15.78 -10.68 19.60
N LYS A 57 14.57 -11.10 19.95
CA LYS A 57 13.34 -10.73 19.25
C LYS A 57 12.59 -9.69 20.06
N CYS A 58 12.39 -8.51 19.50
CA CYS A 58 11.55 -7.47 20.09
C CYS A 58 10.17 -7.46 19.40
N ASN A 59 9.09 -7.57 20.17
CA ASN A 59 7.73 -7.39 19.68
C ASN A 59 7.16 -6.10 20.28
N THR A 60 6.60 -5.23 19.44
CA THR A 60 5.95 -3.99 19.86
C THR A 60 4.45 -4.09 19.62
N TYR A 61 3.63 -3.60 20.53
CA TYR A 61 2.19 -3.52 20.41
C TYR A 61 1.70 -2.11 20.75
N GLY A 62 0.87 -1.56 19.88
CA GLY A 62 0.21 -0.28 20.11
C GLY A 62 -1.30 -0.48 20.21
N CYS A 63 -1.91 0.15 21.20
CA CYS A 63 -3.35 0.25 21.36
C CYS A 63 -3.76 1.72 21.39
N SER A 64 -4.81 2.09 20.67
CA SER A 64 -5.35 3.44 20.71
C SER A 64 -6.87 3.40 20.90
N LYS A 65 -7.39 4.35 21.68
CA LYS A 65 -8.83 4.64 21.66
C LYS A 65 -9.12 5.46 20.40
N TRP A 66 -10.28 5.19 19.79
CA TRP A 66 -10.77 5.83 18.57
C TRP A 66 -10.57 7.36 18.58
N ASN A 67 -10.17 7.94 17.43
CA ASN A 67 -9.98 9.38 17.20
C ASN A 67 -9.13 10.12 18.26
N ALA A 68 -7.81 9.90 18.24
CA ALA A 68 -6.81 10.61 19.06
C ALA A 68 -7.01 10.51 20.59
N GLY A 69 -7.81 9.55 21.06
CA GLY A 69 -7.91 9.24 22.48
C GLY A 69 -6.61 8.68 23.04
N ARG A 70 -6.51 8.56 24.37
CA ARG A 70 -5.34 8.00 25.05
C ARG A 70 -4.95 6.64 24.42
N GLY A 71 -3.71 6.55 23.98
CA GLY A 71 -3.09 5.31 23.53
C GLY A 71 -2.21 4.70 24.61
N ALA A 72 -1.88 3.43 24.41
CA ALA A 72 -0.84 2.72 25.14
C ALA A 72 0.12 2.09 24.12
N LEU A 73 1.40 2.09 24.45
CA LEU A 73 2.44 1.39 23.72
C LEU A 73 3.05 0.40 24.69
N ALA A 74 3.32 -0.81 24.22
CA ALA A 74 4.03 -1.82 24.96
C ALA A 74 5.03 -2.53 24.04
N PHE A 75 6.09 -3.08 24.60
CA PHE A 75 7.00 -3.97 23.91
C PHE A 75 7.51 -5.08 24.82
N CYS A 76 7.94 -6.19 24.22
CA CYS A 76 8.66 -7.23 24.93
C CYS A 76 9.87 -7.70 24.14
N VAL A 77 10.94 -8.03 24.86
CA VAL A 77 12.17 -8.61 24.33
C VAL A 77 12.24 -10.08 24.73
N ARG A 78 12.53 -10.94 23.77
CA ARG A 78 12.74 -12.37 23.97
C ARG A 78 14.14 -12.79 23.53
N ASN A 79 14.74 -13.76 24.23
CA ASN A 79 16.02 -14.34 23.83
C ASN A 79 15.84 -15.29 22.61
N ALA A 80 16.92 -15.91 22.16
CA ALA A 80 16.89 -16.87 21.05
C ALA A 80 16.00 -18.09 21.32
N LEU A 81 15.87 -18.52 22.59
CA LEU A 81 14.99 -19.62 23.02
C LEU A 81 13.52 -19.20 23.13
N SER A 82 13.20 -17.95 22.80
CA SER A 82 11.87 -17.32 22.93
C SER A 82 11.42 -17.04 24.37
N ASP A 83 12.31 -17.16 25.36
CA ASP A 83 12.03 -16.78 26.74
C ASP A 83 11.90 -15.25 26.85
N LEU A 84 10.98 -14.79 27.70
CA LEU A 84 10.80 -13.36 27.98
C LEU A 84 11.99 -12.84 28.79
N VAL A 85 12.68 -11.83 28.26
CA VAL A 85 13.81 -11.15 28.92
C VAL A 85 13.36 -9.83 29.54
N TYR A 86 12.48 -9.09 28.86
CA TYR A 86 12.02 -7.76 29.30
C TYR A 86 10.64 -7.44 28.72
N ALA A 87 9.86 -6.63 29.43
CA ALA A 87 8.60 -6.04 28.94
C ALA A 87 8.35 -4.66 29.56
N GLU A 88 7.78 -3.75 28.78
CA GLU A 88 7.31 -2.40 29.16
C GLU A 88 6.05 -2.04 28.39
#